data_AF-A0A7L3NLK0-F1
#
_entry.id   AF-A0A7L3NLK0-F1
#
_cell.length_a   1.000
_cell.length_b   1.000
_cell.length_c   1.000
_cell.angle_alpha   90.00
_cell.angle_beta   90.00
_cell.angle_gamma   90.00
#
_symmetry.space_group_name_H-M   'P 1'
#
loop_
_entity.id
_entity.type
_entity.pdbx_description
1 polymer ?
#
loop_
_entity_poly.entity_id
_entity_poly.type
_entity_poly.pdbx_seq_one_letter_code
_entity_poly.pdbx_strand_id
1 'polypeptide(L)'
;FHQARSPFVQTARCYATPVRRKRKDIPSQLDDLPPTMLKKDYADVPIMDSVDDVVRKLLSLEMASQKEKMKVKTQQLVEKVRRSPNDNGSFEVQVAILTAKIRSYEEHLQRHPKDKDNRRRMLMDMDRRKKLLSYLRRVRYDAFENTCKQLNIQYTLPPPYTRRVTKRWMVKKAFCLKVFQEAQKLKKAERLKQRRE
;
A
#
# COMPACT_ATOMS: atom_id res chain seq x y z
N PHE A 1 -24.34 20.67 19.08
CA PHE A 1 -25.17 19.49 18.78
C PHE A 1 -25.32 19.33 17.27
N HIS A 2 -24.36 18.66 16.59
CA HIS A 2 -24.52 18.27 15.19
C HIS A 2 -24.93 16.80 15.15
N GLN A 3 -26.23 16.55 14.96
CA GLN A 3 -26.72 15.21 14.65
C GLN A 3 -26.23 14.81 13.27
N ALA A 4 -25.30 13.86 13.22
CA ALA A 4 -24.99 13.12 12.00
C ALA A 4 -26.26 12.41 11.54
N ARG A 5 -26.88 12.94 10.47
CA ARG A 5 -27.98 12.28 9.76
C ARG A 5 -27.52 10.89 9.34
N SER A 6 -28.31 9.86 9.65
CA SER A 6 -28.05 8.52 9.15
C SER A 6 -28.12 8.54 7.61
N PRO A 7 -27.25 7.83 6.90
CA PRO A 7 -27.14 7.94 5.44
C PRO A 7 -28.28 7.23 4.69
N PHE A 8 -29.38 6.88 5.35
CA PHE A 8 -30.38 5.93 4.81
C PHE A 8 -31.75 6.53 4.47
N VAL A 9 -31.96 7.83 4.68
CA VAL A 9 -33.23 8.50 4.33
C VAL A 9 -32.98 9.73 3.47
N GLN A 10 -32.51 9.49 2.24
CA GLN A 10 -32.69 10.41 1.12
C GLN A 10 -33.05 9.58 -0.11
N THR A 11 -34.33 9.30 -0.27
CA THR A 11 -34.90 8.82 -1.53
C THR A 11 -35.82 9.91 -2.07
N ALA A 12 -35.26 10.79 -2.88
CA ALA A 12 -36.02 11.62 -3.82
C ALA A 12 -35.22 11.63 -5.13
N ARG A 13 -35.89 11.19 -6.18
CA ARG A 13 -35.46 11.06 -7.59
C ARG A 13 -34.33 12.03 -7.99
N CYS A 14 -33.09 11.56 -7.91
CA CYS A 14 -31.99 12.15 -8.65
C CYS A 14 -31.67 11.20 -9.80
N TYR A 15 -32.09 11.53 -11.02
CA TYR A 15 -31.45 10.94 -12.18
C TYR A 15 -29.98 11.37 -12.08
N ALA A 16 -29.09 10.43 -11.78
CA ALA A 16 -27.68 10.72 -11.67
C ALA A 16 -27.20 11.22 -13.04
N THR A 17 -27.02 12.54 -13.18
CA THR A 17 -26.29 13.07 -14.32
C THR A 17 -24.91 12.41 -14.31
N PRO A 18 -24.43 11.85 -15.43
CA PRO A 18 -23.13 11.22 -15.47
C PRO A 18 -22.08 12.32 -15.22
N VAL A 19 -21.59 12.41 -13.99
CA VAL A 19 -20.50 13.31 -13.64
C VAL A 19 -19.29 12.84 -14.43
N ARG A 20 -18.95 13.55 -15.52
CA ARG A 20 -17.69 13.37 -16.24
C ARG A 20 -16.56 13.77 -15.30
N ARG A 21 -16.11 12.84 -14.48
CA ARG A 21 -14.90 13.02 -13.66
C ARG A 21 -13.72 13.10 -14.63
N LYS A 22 -13.03 14.25 -14.66
CA LYS A 22 -11.71 14.33 -15.29
C LYS A 22 -10.83 13.26 -14.65
N ARG A 23 -10.16 12.46 -15.47
CA ARG A 23 -9.16 11.51 -14.98
C ARG A 23 -8.05 12.33 -14.34
N LYS A 24 -7.79 12.09 -13.05
CA LYS A 24 -6.66 12.71 -12.36
C LYS A 24 -5.38 12.05 -12.84
N ASP A 25 -4.28 12.81 -12.88
CA ASP A 25 -2.97 12.25 -13.13
C ASP A 25 -2.61 11.27 -12.00
N ILE A 26 -2.15 10.10 -12.42
CA ILE A 26 -1.79 9.01 -11.50
C ILE A 26 -0.32 9.22 -11.14
N PRO A 27 0.01 9.52 -9.88
CA PRO A 27 1.42 9.65 -9.47
C PRO A 27 2.12 8.32 -9.68
N SER A 28 3.25 8.32 -10.39
CA SER A 28 4.06 7.13 -10.58
C SER A 28 5.15 7.08 -9.53
N GLN A 29 5.43 5.87 -9.03
CA GLN A 29 6.59 5.60 -8.19
C GLN A 29 7.91 5.95 -8.91
N LEU A 30 7.91 6.00 -10.25
CA LEU A 30 9.09 6.30 -11.03
C LEU A 30 9.36 7.80 -11.21
N ASP A 31 8.45 8.68 -10.76
CA ASP A 31 8.58 10.13 -10.94
C ASP A 31 9.80 10.70 -10.16
N ASP A 32 10.23 10.03 -9.08
CA ASP A 32 11.43 10.43 -8.33
C ASP A 32 12.75 10.15 -9.08
N LEU A 33 12.73 9.37 -10.16
CA LEU A 33 13.95 8.98 -10.89
C LEU A 33 14.31 10.05 -11.93
N PRO A 34 15.48 10.68 -11.84
CA PRO A 34 15.89 11.66 -12.84
C PRO A 34 16.14 10.97 -14.18
N PRO A 35 15.70 11.56 -15.31
CA PRO A 35 15.80 10.95 -16.63
C PRO A 35 17.27 10.77 -17.09
N THR A 36 18.18 11.58 -16.57
CA THR A 36 19.62 11.53 -16.89
C THR A 36 20.36 10.37 -16.20
N MET A 37 19.75 9.70 -15.23
CA MET A 37 20.36 8.56 -14.54
C MET A 37 20.66 7.42 -15.53
N LEU A 38 21.78 6.73 -15.37
CA LEU A 38 22.13 5.59 -16.21
C LEU A 38 21.29 4.36 -15.86
N LYS A 39 21.10 3.48 -16.84
CA LYS A 39 20.59 2.12 -16.61
C LYS A 39 21.51 1.39 -15.63
N LYS A 40 20.93 0.58 -14.75
CA LYS A 40 21.62 -0.19 -13.70
C LYS A 40 22.91 -0.86 -14.20
N ASP A 41 22.80 -1.59 -15.31
CA ASP A 41 23.84 -2.49 -15.80
C ASP A 41 25.11 -1.74 -16.27
N TYR A 42 25.01 -0.43 -16.50
CA TYR A 42 26.12 0.41 -16.98
C TYR A 42 26.63 1.39 -15.93
N ALA A 43 25.96 1.52 -14.78
CA ALA A 43 26.30 2.52 -13.76
C ALA A 43 27.69 2.27 -13.12
N ASP A 44 28.09 1.00 -12.99
CA ASP A 44 29.34 0.62 -12.32
C ASP A 44 30.55 0.53 -13.27
N VAL A 45 30.37 0.86 -14.56
CA VAL A 45 31.43 0.74 -15.58
C VAL A 45 32.33 1.99 -15.55
N PRO A 46 33.64 1.86 -15.28
CA PRO A 46 34.54 3.02 -15.09
C PRO A 46 34.66 3.95 -16.30
N ILE A 47 34.39 3.44 -17.50
CA ILE A 47 34.56 4.18 -18.76
C ILE A 47 33.47 5.24 -18.96
N MET A 48 32.33 5.14 -18.27
CA MET A 48 31.15 5.98 -18.55
C MET A 48 31.36 7.48 -18.34
N ASP A 49 32.31 7.85 -17.49
CA ASP A 49 32.63 9.26 -17.21
C ASP A 49 33.32 9.95 -18.41
N SER A 50 34.06 9.18 -19.23
CA SER A 50 34.79 9.68 -20.40
C SER A 50 34.04 9.53 -21.73
N VAL A 51 32.84 8.94 -21.72
CA VAL A 51 32.06 8.69 -22.94
C VAL A 51 31.31 9.95 -23.38
N ASP A 52 31.19 10.14 -24.69
CA ASP A 52 30.41 11.20 -25.32
C ASP A 52 28.99 11.34 -24.77
N ASP A 53 28.50 12.58 -24.70
CA ASP A 53 27.18 12.93 -24.19
C ASP A 53 26.03 12.21 -24.93
N VAL A 54 26.20 11.96 -26.24
CA VAL A 54 25.21 11.26 -27.06
C VAL A 54 25.03 9.82 -26.57
N VAL A 55 26.13 9.10 -26.38
CA VAL A 55 26.11 7.71 -25.89
C VAL A 55 25.61 7.67 -24.45
N ARG A 56 26.02 8.63 -23.62
CA ARG A 56 25.49 8.79 -22.25
C ARG A 56 23.96 8.95 -22.26
N LYS A 57 23.41 9.75 -23.17
CA LYS A 57 21.96 9.94 -23.33
C LYS A 57 21.24 8.67 -23.81
N LEU A 58 21.85 7.88 -24.69
CA LEU A 58 21.28 6.59 -25.14
C LEU A 58 21.21 5.54 -24.01
N LEU A 59 22.16 5.61 -23.08
CA LEU A 59 22.23 4.72 -21.91
C LEU A 59 21.46 5.25 -20.69
N SER A 60 20.88 6.44 -20.77
CA SER A 60 20.09 7.05 -19.68
C SER A 60 18.69 6.43 -19.53
N LEU A 61 18.02 6.74 -18.42
CA LEU A 61 16.65 6.35 -18.13
C LEU A 61 15.62 7.08 -19.00
N GLU A 62 15.98 8.22 -19.58
CA GLU A 62 15.15 8.97 -20.53
C GLU A 62 14.76 8.07 -21.71
N MET A 63 15.76 7.38 -22.28
CA MET A 63 15.62 6.48 -23.43
C MET A 63 15.35 5.02 -23.02
N ALA A 64 15.22 4.74 -21.72
CA ALA A 64 15.07 3.39 -21.22
C ALA A 64 13.61 2.91 -21.20
N SER A 65 13.44 1.58 -21.35
CA SER A 65 12.13 0.95 -21.18
C SER A 65 11.65 1.02 -19.72
N GLN A 66 10.34 0.86 -19.51
CA GLN A 66 9.75 0.80 -18.18
C GLN A 66 10.40 -0.28 -17.29
N LYS A 67 10.81 -1.41 -17.89
CA LYS A 67 11.47 -2.51 -17.18
C LYS A 67 12.81 -2.07 -16.58
N GLU A 68 13.59 -1.27 -17.31
CA GLU A 68 14.88 -0.75 -16.84
C GLU A 68 14.69 0.26 -15.71
N LYS A 69 13.71 1.18 -15.84
CA LYS A 69 13.33 2.10 -14.76
C LYS A 69 12.91 1.33 -13.50
N MET A 70 12.13 0.28 -13.67
CA MET A 70 11.73 -0.60 -12.57
C MET A 70 12.95 -1.28 -11.94
N LYS A 71 13.92 -1.81 -12.70
CA LYS A 71 15.16 -2.41 -12.16
C LYS A 71 15.87 -1.44 -11.22
N VAL A 72 16.08 -0.19 -11.66
CA VAL A 72 16.72 0.86 -10.84
C VAL A 72 15.91 1.15 -9.58
N LYS A 73 14.58 1.32 -9.69
CA LYS A 73 13.73 1.55 -8.51
C LYS A 73 13.76 0.38 -7.53
N THR A 74 13.73 -0.86 -8.02
CA THR A 74 13.88 -2.06 -7.16
C THR A 74 15.21 -2.03 -6.43
N GLN A 75 16.31 -1.69 -7.11
CA GLN A 75 17.62 -1.60 -6.49
C GLN A 75 17.65 -0.54 -5.38
N GLN A 76 17.15 0.66 -5.64
CA GLN A 76 17.05 1.72 -4.62
C GLN A 76 16.24 1.30 -3.39
N LEU A 77 15.20 0.48 -3.57
CA LEU A 77 14.43 -0.07 -2.45
C LEU A 77 15.17 -1.19 -1.73
N VAL A 78 15.85 -2.07 -2.46
CA VAL A 78 16.64 -3.16 -1.89
C VAL A 78 17.82 -2.62 -1.09
N GLU A 79 18.52 -1.61 -1.59
CA GLU A 79 19.67 -0.98 -0.93
C GLU A 79 19.33 -0.37 0.43
N LYS A 80 18.09 0.10 0.62
CA LYS A 80 17.63 0.62 1.90
C LYS A 80 17.58 -0.48 2.97
N VAL A 81 17.16 -1.68 2.59
CA VAL A 81 16.79 -2.76 3.53
C VAL A 81 17.82 -3.89 3.59
N ARG A 82 18.70 -4.03 2.59
CA ARG A 82 19.70 -5.10 2.53
C ARG A 82 20.61 -5.08 3.76
N ARG A 83 21.02 -6.27 4.22
CA ARG A 83 21.92 -6.41 5.38
C ARG A 83 23.39 -6.25 5.00
N SER A 84 23.76 -6.79 3.85
CA SER A 84 25.10 -6.77 3.28
C SER A 84 25.03 -6.38 1.80
N PRO A 85 26.11 -5.86 1.19
CA PRO A 85 26.10 -5.42 -0.21
C PRO A 85 25.70 -6.53 -1.19
N ASN A 86 26.07 -7.78 -0.91
CA ASN A 86 25.80 -8.95 -1.77
C ASN A 86 24.54 -9.75 -1.37
N ASP A 87 23.69 -9.20 -0.49
CA ASP A 87 22.46 -9.88 -0.08
C ASP A 87 21.34 -9.66 -1.11
N ASN A 88 21.02 -10.74 -1.83
CA ASN A 88 19.95 -10.77 -2.83
C ASN A 88 18.73 -11.59 -2.39
N GLY A 89 18.87 -12.37 -1.31
CA GLY A 89 17.98 -13.48 -0.99
C GLY A 89 17.21 -13.33 0.32
N SER A 90 17.61 -12.41 1.20
CA SER A 90 16.94 -12.23 2.49
C SER A 90 15.47 -11.86 2.35
N PHE A 91 14.70 -12.17 3.40
CA PHE A 91 13.27 -11.90 3.41
C PHE A 91 12.97 -10.41 3.29
N GLU A 92 13.84 -9.55 3.83
CA GLU A 92 13.80 -8.11 3.70
C GLU A 92 13.90 -7.66 2.23
N VAL A 93 14.89 -8.19 1.51
CA VAL A 93 15.13 -7.91 0.09
C VAL A 93 13.96 -8.40 -0.76
N GLN A 94 13.44 -9.60 -0.49
CA GLN A 94 12.26 -10.12 -1.19
C GLN A 94 11.02 -9.25 -0.96
N VAL A 95 10.80 -8.74 0.26
CA VAL A 95 9.70 -7.82 0.58
C VAL A 95 9.86 -6.49 -0.18
N ALA A 96 11.08 -5.97 -0.31
CA ALA A 96 11.36 -4.76 -1.09
C ALA A 96 11.04 -4.97 -2.59
N ILE A 97 11.47 -6.10 -3.16
CA ILE A 97 11.17 -6.47 -4.57
C ILE A 97 9.67 -6.59 -4.82
N LEU A 98 8.95 -7.31 -3.95
CA LEU A 98 7.49 -7.43 -4.05
C LEU A 98 6.80 -6.08 -3.92
N THR A 99 7.31 -5.19 -3.07
CA THR A 99 6.74 -3.85 -2.89
C THR A 99 6.87 -3.00 -4.14
N ALA A 100 8.02 -3.05 -4.83
CA ALA A 100 8.18 -2.38 -6.12
C ALA A 100 7.21 -2.93 -7.19
N LYS A 101 7.05 -4.25 -7.26
CA LYS A 101 6.10 -4.90 -8.19
C LYS A 101 4.65 -4.51 -7.92
N ILE A 102 4.22 -4.54 -6.65
CA ILE A 102 2.86 -4.20 -6.24
C ILE A 102 2.52 -2.76 -6.63
N ARG A 103 3.40 -1.80 -6.35
CA ARG A 103 3.20 -0.39 -6.72
C ARG A 103 3.10 -0.20 -8.24
N SER A 104 3.93 -0.91 -9.01
CA SER A 104 3.82 -0.91 -10.48
C SER A 104 2.47 -1.49 -10.97
N TYR A 105 1.97 -2.56 -10.36
CA TYR A 105 0.64 -3.09 -10.67
C TYR A 105 -0.47 -2.11 -10.30
N GLU A 106 -0.36 -1.42 -9.17
CA GLU A 106 -1.33 -0.41 -8.75
C GLU A 106 -1.44 0.71 -9.79
N GLU A 107 -0.32 1.23 -10.30
CA GLU A 107 -0.30 2.23 -11.37
C GLU A 107 -0.95 1.73 -12.66
N HIS A 108 -0.61 0.52 -13.09
CA HIS A 108 -1.18 -0.11 -14.29
C HIS A 108 -2.70 -0.28 -14.17
N LEU A 109 -3.18 -0.80 -13.04
CA LEU A 109 -4.60 -1.05 -12.81
C LEU A 109 -5.42 0.22 -12.61
N GLN A 110 -4.81 1.32 -12.15
CA GLN A 110 -5.47 2.62 -12.15
C GLN A 110 -5.76 3.13 -13.58
N ARG A 111 -4.86 2.86 -14.53
CA ARG A 111 -5.07 3.16 -15.96
C ARG A 111 -5.99 2.13 -16.63
N HIS A 112 -5.86 0.86 -16.27
CA HIS A 112 -6.53 -0.28 -16.87
C HIS A 112 -7.32 -1.12 -15.85
N PRO A 113 -8.46 -0.62 -15.33
CA PRO A 113 -9.20 -1.26 -14.24
C PRO A 113 -9.90 -2.57 -14.63
N LYS A 114 -10.02 -2.87 -15.93
CA LYS A 114 -10.67 -4.07 -16.46
C LYS A 114 -9.74 -5.28 -16.56
N ASP A 115 -8.44 -5.09 -16.37
CA ASP A 115 -7.45 -6.16 -16.43
C ASP A 115 -7.50 -7.02 -15.14
N LYS A 116 -8.14 -8.18 -15.25
CA LYS A 116 -8.36 -9.08 -14.11
C LYS A 116 -7.13 -9.93 -13.79
N ASP A 117 -6.31 -10.24 -14.78
CA ASP A 117 -5.16 -11.13 -14.61
C ASP A 117 -4.05 -10.43 -13.84
N ASN A 118 -3.76 -9.17 -14.17
CA ASN A 118 -2.79 -8.38 -13.40
C ASN A 118 -3.31 -8.03 -12.01
N ARG A 119 -4.63 -7.82 -11.84
CA ARG A 119 -5.24 -7.68 -10.51
C ARG A 119 -5.06 -8.94 -9.66
N ARG A 120 -5.25 -10.13 -10.25
CA ARG A 120 -5.02 -11.42 -9.56
C ARG A 120 -3.55 -11.56 -9.17
N ARG A 121 -2.61 -11.28 -10.07
CA ARG A 121 -1.16 -11.34 -9.80
C ARG A 121 -0.76 -10.39 -8.67
N MET A 122 -1.26 -9.15 -8.69
CA MET A 122 -1.03 -8.16 -7.63
C MET A 122 -1.50 -8.67 -6.26
N LEU A 123 -2.72 -9.23 -6.18
CA LEU A 123 -3.24 -9.79 -4.93
C LEU A 123 -2.39 -10.96 -4.41
N MET A 124 -1.93 -11.84 -5.30
CA MET A 124 -1.02 -12.94 -4.94
C MET A 124 0.31 -12.43 -4.38
N ASP A 125 0.89 -11.40 -5.00
CA ASP A 125 2.13 -10.80 -4.51
C ASP A 125 1.93 -10.05 -3.18
N MET A 126 0.79 -9.39 -2.98
CA MET A 126 0.43 -8.79 -1.70
C MET A 126 0.36 -9.83 -0.58
N ASP A 127 -0.26 -10.98 -0.84
CA ASP A 127 -0.38 -12.05 0.15
C ASP A 127 0.94 -12.77 0.39
N ARG A 128 1.75 -12.98 -0.65
CA ARG A 128 3.14 -13.45 -0.51
C ARG A 128 3.95 -12.51 0.38
N ARG A 129 3.87 -11.19 0.14
CA ARG A 129 4.54 -10.17 0.96
C ARG A 129 4.09 -10.22 2.42
N LYS A 130 2.78 -10.35 2.67
CA LYS A 130 2.24 -10.51 4.05
C LYS A 130 2.78 -11.76 4.73
N LYS A 131 2.91 -12.87 4.01
CA LYS A 131 3.50 -14.12 4.54
C LYS A 131 4.96 -13.92 4.94
N LEU A 132 5.75 -13.25 4.09
CA LEU A 132 7.14 -12.91 4.39
C LEU A 132 7.28 -12.00 5.61
N LEU A 133 6.46 -10.95 5.71
CA LEU A 133 6.44 -10.05 6.87
C LEU A 133 6.02 -10.76 8.15
N SER A 134 5.04 -11.67 8.08
CA SER A 134 4.63 -12.50 9.21
C SER A 134 5.76 -13.41 9.69
N TYR A 135 6.53 -13.99 8.76
CA TYR A 135 7.70 -14.78 9.08
C TYR A 135 8.81 -13.94 9.72
N LEU A 136 9.16 -12.81 9.10
CA LEU A 136 10.16 -11.86 9.63
C LEU A 136 9.82 -11.45 11.06
N ARG A 137 8.57 -11.07 11.32
CA ARG A 137 8.11 -10.68 12.66
C ARG A 137 8.32 -11.78 13.72
N ARG A 138 8.23 -13.06 13.35
CA ARG A 138 8.43 -14.19 14.27
C ARG A 138 9.90 -14.49 14.53
N VAL A 139 10.76 -14.30 13.52
CA VAL A 139 12.16 -14.72 13.59
C VAL A 139 13.08 -13.56 14.00
N ARG A 140 12.88 -12.35 13.46
CA ARG A 140 13.70 -11.16 13.71
C ARG A 140 12.84 -9.90 13.74
N TYR A 141 12.47 -9.45 14.94
CA TYR A 141 11.58 -8.31 15.11
C TYR A 141 12.21 -6.98 14.67
N ASP A 142 13.48 -6.72 15.03
CA ASP A 142 14.16 -5.46 14.69
C ASP A 142 14.23 -5.24 13.17
N ALA A 143 14.55 -6.32 12.44
CA ALA A 143 14.57 -6.30 10.99
C ALA A 143 13.17 -6.03 10.42
N PHE A 144 12.14 -6.67 10.97
CA PHE A 144 10.75 -6.43 10.58
C PHE A 144 10.35 -4.95 10.76
N GLU A 145 10.63 -4.35 11.92
CA GLU A 145 10.32 -2.94 12.18
C GLU A 145 11.05 -2.00 11.21
N ASN A 146 12.36 -2.24 11.00
CA ASN A 146 13.17 -1.48 10.05
C ASN A 146 12.61 -1.57 8.62
N THR A 147 12.24 -2.78 8.17
CA THR A 147 11.65 -2.97 6.83
C THR A 147 10.33 -2.22 6.66
N CYS A 148 9.46 -2.28 7.66
CA CYS A 148 8.17 -1.59 7.67
C CYS A 148 8.37 -0.07 7.61
N LYS A 149 9.32 0.46 8.38
CA LYS A 149 9.65 1.89 8.41
C LYS A 149 10.22 2.37 7.08
N GLN A 150 11.21 1.69 6.53
CA GLN A 150 11.88 2.12 5.29
C GLN A 150 10.99 2.00 4.05
N LEU A 151 10.13 0.99 3.99
CA LEU A 151 9.22 0.76 2.86
C LEU A 151 7.85 1.43 3.02
N ASN A 152 7.61 2.09 4.16
CA ASN A 152 6.32 2.69 4.54
C ASN A 152 5.16 1.68 4.49
N ILE A 153 5.35 0.52 5.11
CA ILE A 153 4.35 -0.57 5.14
C ILE A 153 3.73 -0.63 6.53
N GLN A 154 2.40 -0.49 6.60
CA GLN A 154 1.64 -0.76 7.82
C GLN A 154 1.23 -2.24 7.88
N TYR A 155 1.67 -2.93 8.93
CA TYR A 155 1.32 -4.34 9.14
C TYR A 155 0.10 -4.47 10.05
N THR A 156 -0.97 -5.06 9.51
CA THR A 156 -2.19 -5.38 10.26
C THR A 156 -2.32 -6.88 10.45
N LEU A 157 -2.66 -7.31 11.67
CA LEU A 157 -2.93 -8.71 11.96
C LEU A 157 -4.18 -9.20 11.22
N PRO A 158 -4.18 -10.43 10.68
CA PRO A 158 -5.39 -11.00 10.09
C PRO A 158 -6.46 -11.20 11.17
N PRO A 159 -7.75 -10.94 10.86
CA PRO A 159 -8.82 -11.21 11.80
C PRO A 159 -8.93 -12.73 12.06
N PRO A 160 -9.32 -13.16 13.27
CA PRO A 160 -9.40 -14.58 13.62
C PRO A 160 -10.47 -15.32 12.80
N TYR A 161 -11.54 -14.62 12.38
CA TYR A 161 -12.63 -15.19 11.61
C TYR A 161 -12.93 -14.35 10.38
N THR A 162 -12.98 -14.98 9.22
CA THR A 162 -13.46 -14.36 7.97
C THR A 162 -14.95 -14.63 7.82
N ARG A 163 -15.80 -13.68 8.19
CA ARG A 163 -17.26 -13.76 8.02
C ARG A 163 -17.74 -12.73 7.01
N ARG A 164 -18.66 -13.14 6.12
CA ARG A 164 -19.33 -12.20 5.22
C ARG A 164 -20.28 -11.32 6.04
N VAL A 165 -20.05 -10.01 5.98
CA VAL A 165 -20.89 -9.02 6.65
C VAL A 165 -22.15 -8.78 5.82
N THR A 166 -23.31 -9.20 6.34
CA THR A 166 -24.62 -8.96 5.71
C THR A 166 -25.26 -7.67 6.22
N LYS A 167 -26.14 -7.05 5.43
CA LYS A 167 -26.87 -5.83 5.84
C LYS A 167 -27.61 -6.01 7.17
N ARG A 168 -28.31 -7.14 7.33
CA ARG A 168 -29.00 -7.52 8.58
C ARG A 168 -28.04 -7.55 9.77
N TRP A 169 -26.86 -8.16 9.61
CA TRP A 169 -25.86 -8.22 10.67
C TRP A 169 -25.30 -6.84 11.01
N MET A 170 -25.03 -5.98 10.02
CA MET A 170 -24.54 -4.61 10.26
C MET A 170 -25.52 -3.79 11.09
N VAL A 171 -26.80 -3.79 10.71
CA VAL A 171 -27.86 -3.06 11.44
C VAL A 171 -27.99 -3.59 12.86
N LYS A 172 -28.06 -4.92 13.02
CA LYS A 172 -28.13 -5.55 14.35
C LYS A 172 -26.92 -5.19 15.20
N LYS A 173 -25.71 -5.27 14.66
CA LYS A 173 -24.48 -4.95 15.39
C LYS A 173 -24.43 -3.47 15.80
N ALA A 174 -24.79 -2.55 14.90
CA ALA A 174 -24.86 -1.13 15.19
C ALA A 174 -25.90 -0.80 16.28
N PHE A 175 -27.07 -1.44 16.22
CA PHE A 175 -28.10 -1.32 17.25
C PHE A 175 -27.59 -1.81 18.61
N CYS A 176 -27.00 -3.01 18.67
CA CYS A 176 -26.44 -3.56 19.91
C CYS A 176 -25.35 -2.65 20.50
N LEU A 177 -24.51 -2.02 19.68
CA LEU A 177 -23.49 -1.07 20.14
C LEU A 177 -24.13 0.19 20.76
N LYS A 178 -25.19 0.73 20.15
CA LYS A 178 -25.94 1.87 20.72
C LYS A 178 -26.57 1.50 22.07
N VAL A 179 -27.27 0.38 22.13
CA VAL A 179 -27.89 -0.11 23.38
C VAL A 179 -26.82 -0.31 24.47
N PHE A 180 -25.67 -0.89 24.13
CA PHE A 180 -24.56 -1.05 25.06
C PHE A 180 -24.04 0.29 25.61
N GLN A 181 -23.87 1.29 24.74
CA GLN A 181 -23.43 2.63 25.15
C GLN A 181 -24.44 3.30 26.08
N GLU A 182 -25.74 3.22 25.78
CA GLU A 182 -26.78 3.79 26.63
C GLU A 182 -26.86 3.09 27.99
N ALA A 183 -26.79 1.76 28.02
CA ALA A 183 -26.75 0.99 29.26
C ALA A 183 -25.54 1.36 30.15
N GLN A 184 -24.37 1.59 29.55
CA GLN A 184 -23.18 2.04 30.27
C GLN A 184 -23.35 3.45 30.85
N LYS A 185 -24.01 4.37 30.12
CA LYS A 185 -24.30 5.72 30.62
C LYS A 185 -25.22 5.68 31.84
N LEU A 186 -26.28 4.88 31.79
CA LEU A 186 -27.22 4.73 32.91
C LEU A 186 -26.52 4.16 34.15
N LYS A 187 -25.77 3.06 34.01
CA LYS A 187 -24.97 2.49 35.11
C LYS A 187 -23.96 3.48 35.68
N LYS A 188 -23.32 4.31 34.83
CA LYS A 188 -22.40 5.34 35.28
C LYS A 188 -23.11 6.44 36.09
N ALA A 189 -24.31 6.84 35.68
CA ALA A 189 -25.12 7.80 36.40
C ALA A 189 -25.58 7.26 37.76
N GLU A 190 -26.01 5.99 37.83
CA GLU A 190 -26.36 5.30 39.07
C GLU A 190 -25.19 5.24 40.05
N ARG A 191 -24.01 4.79 39.59
CA ARG A 191 -22.78 4.79 40.40
C ARG A 191 -22.37 6.18 40.88
N LEU A 192 -22.64 7.23 40.10
CA LEU A 192 -22.37 8.60 40.52
C LEU A 192 -23.32 9.04 41.64
N LYS A 193 -24.60 8.66 41.58
CA LYS A 193 -25.58 8.93 42.64
C LYS A 193 -25.18 8.24 43.95
N GLN A 194 -24.86 6.95 43.89
CA GLN A 194 -24.39 6.16 45.04
C GLN A 194 -23.08 6.66 45.67
N ARG A 195 -22.26 7.45 44.95
CA ARG A 195 -21.06 8.08 45.51
C ARG A 195 -21.32 9.45 46.13
N ARG A 196 -22.45 10.06 45.81
CA ARG A 196 -22.86 11.38 46.32
C ARG A 196 -23.71 11.25 47.59
N GLU A 197 -24.44 10.15 47.71
CA GLU A 197 -25.01 9.63 48.95
C GLU A 197 -23.91 9.09 49.87
#